data_AF-A0A836H425-F1
#
_entry.id   AF-A0A836H425-F1
#
_cell.length_a   1.000
_cell.length_b   1.000
_cell.length_c   1.000
_cell.angle_alpha   90.00
_cell.angle_beta   90.00
_cell.angle_gamma   90.00
#
_symmetry.space_group_name_H-M   'P 1'
#
loop_
_entity.id
_entity.type
_entity.pdbx_description
1 polymer ?
#
loop_
_entity_poly.entity_id
_entity_poly.type
_entity_poly.pdbx_seq_one_letter_code
_entity_poly.pdbx_strand_id
1 'polypeptide(L)'
;MLRFTIILCLSSRQLANGPLATHTRKQSFRQSKAALQISRMRSQGQRANFSLQQKLNQEFGELQHTFARGRCSMLRAAEDLMYDRAYRAERRDGRAGQVYRTSKDRAEEMATARQLLHMQESTRQLMKKGRTLRTESFRARKKWNR
;
A
#
# COMPACT_ATOMS: atom_id res chain seq x y z
N MET A 1 79.15 -11.27 -15.54
CA MET A 1 77.69 -11.24 -15.37
C MET A 1 77.33 -11.82 -14.01
N LEU A 2 77.03 -10.97 -13.03
CA LEU A 2 76.66 -11.38 -11.66
C LEU A 2 75.13 -11.46 -11.56
N ARG A 3 74.60 -12.67 -11.34
CA ARG A 3 73.17 -12.90 -11.07
C ARG A 3 72.97 -12.91 -9.55
N PHE A 4 72.32 -11.87 -9.02
CA PHE A 4 71.86 -11.86 -7.64
C PHE A 4 70.54 -12.64 -7.53
N THR A 5 70.59 -13.83 -6.92
CA THR A 5 69.39 -14.55 -6.48
C THR A 5 68.99 -14.01 -5.11
N ILE A 6 67.98 -13.15 -5.06
CA ILE A 6 67.40 -12.66 -3.81
C ILE A 6 66.49 -13.77 -3.25
N ILE A 7 66.95 -14.46 -2.21
CA ILE A 7 66.11 -15.38 -1.43
C ILE A 7 65.30 -14.52 -0.47
N LEU A 8 64.05 -14.23 -0.85
CA LEU A 8 63.07 -13.60 0.03
C LEU A 8 62.63 -14.60 1.11
N CYS A 9 63.33 -14.58 2.25
CA CYS A 9 62.92 -15.28 3.46
C CYS A 9 61.71 -14.58 4.08
N LEU A 10 60.51 -14.89 3.58
CA LEU A 10 59.24 -14.46 4.19
C LEU A 10 59.05 -15.19 5.52
N SER A 11 58.92 -14.44 6.62
CA SER A 11 58.70 -15.03 7.93
C SER A 11 57.31 -15.66 8.02
N SER A 12 57.17 -16.80 8.72
CA SER A 12 55.89 -17.51 8.92
C SER A 12 54.82 -16.62 9.57
N ARG A 13 55.22 -15.60 10.34
CA ARG A 13 54.32 -14.60 10.94
C ARG A 13 53.74 -13.61 9.92
N GLN A 14 54.48 -13.25 8.87
CA GLN A 14 54.00 -12.39 7.78
C GLN A 14 52.97 -13.12 6.89
N LEU A 15 53.10 -14.44 6.74
CA LEU A 15 52.14 -15.28 6.01
C LEU A 15 50.86 -15.55 6.82
N ALA A 16 50.92 -15.56 8.16
CA ALA A 16 49.75 -15.85 9.01
C ALA A 16 48.77 -14.67 9.13
N ASN A 17 49.27 -13.43 9.11
CA ASN A 17 48.47 -12.22 9.41
C ASN A 17 48.50 -11.15 8.29
N GLY A 18 49.19 -11.41 7.16
CA GLY A 18 49.27 -10.49 6.02
C GLY A 18 48.13 -10.69 5.00
N PRO A 19 48.04 -9.84 3.96
CA PRO A 19 47.03 -9.95 2.89
C PRO A 19 47.12 -11.25 2.06
N LEU A 20 48.21 -12.01 2.23
CA LEU A 20 48.45 -13.34 1.65
C LEU A 20 48.08 -14.49 2.61
N ALA A 21 47.49 -14.20 3.77
CA ALA A 21 47.05 -15.22 4.71
C ALA A 21 45.98 -16.10 4.09
N THR A 22 46.36 -17.31 3.67
CA THR A 22 45.45 -18.31 3.14
C THR A 22 44.46 -18.68 4.23
N HIS A 23 43.20 -18.28 4.07
CA HIS A 23 42.13 -18.60 5.00
C HIS A 23 42.16 -20.10 5.34
N THR A 24 42.28 -20.42 6.63
CA THR A 24 42.26 -21.81 7.07
C THR A 24 40.89 -22.42 6.78
N ARG A 25 40.83 -23.72 6.44
CA ARG A 25 39.59 -24.46 6.14
C ARG A 25 38.52 -24.31 7.24
N LYS A 26 38.93 -24.11 8.50
CA LYS A 26 38.04 -23.86 9.63
C LYS A 26 37.41 -22.45 9.59
N GLN A 27 38.15 -21.44 9.14
CA GLN A 27 37.69 -20.06 9.03
C GLN A 27 36.72 -19.88 7.84
N SER A 28 37.01 -20.50 6.69
CA SER A 28 36.11 -20.49 5.53
C SER A 28 34.80 -21.24 5.82
N PHE A 29 34.84 -22.35 6.55
CA PHE A 29 33.63 -23.05 7.00
C PHE A 29 32.77 -22.20 7.96
N ARG A 30 33.39 -21.46 8.88
CA ARG A 30 32.67 -20.53 9.78
C ARG A 30 32.03 -19.37 9.00
N GLN A 31 32.73 -18.80 8.02
CA GLN A 31 32.17 -17.77 7.14
C GLN A 31 31.01 -18.31 6.30
N SER A 32 31.11 -19.53 5.78
CA SER A 32 30.02 -20.20 5.05
C SER A 32 28.79 -20.44 5.95
N LYS A 33 28.99 -20.88 7.20
CA LYS A 33 27.91 -21.05 8.18
C LYS A 33 27.25 -19.71 8.53
N ALA A 34 28.03 -18.65 8.74
CA ALA A 34 27.52 -17.31 8.98
C ALA A 34 26.73 -16.78 7.78
N ALA A 35 27.23 -16.97 6.55
CA ALA A 35 26.53 -16.60 5.32
C ALA A 35 25.20 -17.36 5.17
N LEU A 36 25.17 -18.66 5.49
CA LEU A 36 23.94 -19.46 5.51
C LEU A 36 22.94 -18.94 6.55
N GLN A 37 23.39 -18.55 7.73
CA GLN A 37 22.53 -17.99 8.77
C GLN A 37 21.95 -16.63 8.34
N ILE A 38 22.77 -15.75 7.77
CA ILE A 38 22.31 -14.47 7.22
C ILE A 38 21.29 -14.69 6.09
N SER A 39 21.55 -15.65 5.19
CA SER A 39 20.61 -16.03 4.12
C SER A 39 19.26 -16.50 4.68
N ARG A 40 19.28 -17.38 5.69
CA ARG A 40 18.07 -17.85 6.38
C ARG A 40 17.31 -16.69 7.01
N MET A 41 17.98 -15.82 7.76
CA MET A 41 17.35 -14.64 8.37
C MET A 41 16.75 -13.69 7.32
N ARG A 42 17.46 -13.46 6.21
CA ARG A 42 16.96 -12.64 5.08
C ARG A 42 15.71 -13.27 4.46
N SER A 43 15.70 -14.58 4.26
CA SER A 43 14.54 -15.30 3.71
C SER A 43 13.33 -15.23 4.65
N GLN A 44 13.53 -15.35 5.96
CA GLN A 44 12.48 -15.22 6.97
C GLN A 44 11.93 -13.79 6.99
N GLY A 45 12.82 -12.78 6.97
CA GLY A 45 12.43 -11.38 6.90
C GLY A 45 11.67 -11.05 5.61
N GLN A 46 12.06 -11.61 4.47
CA GLN A 46 11.33 -11.45 3.20
C GLN A 46 9.94 -12.07 3.26
N ARG A 47 9.79 -13.26 3.85
CA ARG A 47 8.47 -13.90 4.06
C ARG A 47 7.58 -13.08 4.97
N ALA A 48 8.11 -12.57 6.08
CA ALA A 48 7.36 -11.72 7.01
C ALA A 48 6.96 -10.38 6.37
N ASN A 49 7.84 -9.76 5.59
CA ASN A 49 7.52 -8.55 4.85
C ASN A 49 6.45 -8.79 3.78
N PHE A 50 6.52 -9.93 3.08
CA PHE A 50 5.52 -10.30 2.08
C PHE A 50 4.15 -10.53 2.73
N SER A 51 4.08 -11.27 3.85
CA SER A 51 2.82 -11.49 4.54
C SER A 51 2.21 -10.20 5.09
N LEU A 52 3.04 -9.29 5.60
CA LEU A 52 2.60 -7.96 6.03
C LEU A 52 2.06 -7.13 4.85
N GLN A 53 2.76 -7.13 3.71
CA GLN A 53 2.29 -6.45 2.50
C GLN A 53 0.96 -7.02 2.00
N GLN A 54 0.80 -8.34 2.06
CA GLN A 54 -0.45 -8.99 1.67
C GLN A 54 -1.62 -8.54 2.56
N LYS A 55 -1.43 -8.51 3.88
CA LYS A 55 -2.45 -8.01 4.82
C LYS A 55 -2.82 -6.56 4.56
N LEU A 56 -1.82 -5.67 4.42
CA LEU A 56 -2.06 -4.25 4.12
C LEU A 56 -2.79 -4.04 2.80
N ASN A 57 -2.52 -4.88 1.79
CA ASN A 57 -3.23 -4.83 0.52
C ASN A 57 -4.69 -5.30 0.66
N GLN A 58 -4.95 -6.33 1.46
CA GLN A 58 -6.30 -6.81 1.76
C GLN A 58 -7.12 -5.76 2.51
N GLU A 59 -6.62 -5.26 3.64
CA GLU A 59 -7.26 -4.21 4.44
C GLU A 59 -7.58 -2.97 3.58
N PHE A 60 -6.63 -2.58 2.72
CA PHE A 60 -6.86 -1.46 1.82
C PHE A 60 -7.91 -1.77 0.74
N GLY A 61 -7.93 -2.99 0.20
CA GLY A 61 -8.97 -3.43 -0.73
C GLY A 61 -10.35 -3.37 -0.10
N GLU A 62 -10.48 -3.84 1.14
CA GLU A 62 -11.72 -3.77 1.92
C GLU A 62 -12.17 -2.33 2.13
N LEU A 63 -11.26 -1.43 2.53
CA LEU A 63 -11.55 0.00 2.66
C LEU A 63 -11.99 0.62 1.33
N GLN A 64 -11.39 0.24 0.19
CA GLN A 64 -11.84 0.72 -1.11
C GLN A 64 -13.25 0.24 -1.45
N HIS A 65 -13.58 -1.01 -1.11
CA HIS A 65 -14.91 -1.54 -1.32
C HIS A 65 -15.96 -0.84 -0.46
N THR A 66 -15.67 -0.55 0.81
CA THR A 66 -16.60 0.18 1.68
C THR A 66 -16.83 1.61 1.18
N PHE A 67 -15.77 2.33 0.77
CA PHE A 67 -15.92 3.66 0.18
C PHE A 67 -16.68 3.63 -1.15
N ALA A 68 -16.44 2.64 -2.01
CA ALA A 68 -17.17 2.50 -3.26
C ALA A 68 -18.67 2.24 -3.01
N ARG A 69 -19.00 1.33 -2.09
CA ARG A 69 -20.40 1.08 -1.68
C ARG A 69 -21.06 2.33 -1.11
N GLY A 70 -20.39 3.03 -0.19
CA GLY A 70 -20.90 4.27 0.40
C GLY A 70 -21.19 5.33 -0.65
N ARG A 71 -20.30 5.52 -1.63
CA ARG A 71 -20.48 6.44 -2.75
C ARG A 71 -21.69 6.08 -3.62
N CYS A 72 -21.86 4.80 -3.95
CA CYS A 72 -23.03 4.34 -4.71
C CYS A 72 -24.33 4.60 -3.94
N SER A 73 -24.34 4.36 -2.63
CA SER A 73 -25.50 4.65 -1.79
C SER A 73 -25.83 6.14 -1.72
N MET A 74 -24.82 7.01 -1.54
CA MET A 74 -25.03 8.47 -1.55
C MET A 74 -25.58 8.96 -2.89
N LEU A 75 -25.05 8.45 -4.01
CA LEU A 75 -25.52 8.81 -5.34
C LEU A 75 -26.97 8.40 -5.55
N ARG A 76 -27.34 7.15 -5.20
CA ARG A 76 -28.71 6.66 -5.31
C ARG A 76 -29.67 7.46 -4.43
N ALA A 77 -29.30 7.71 -3.18
CA ALA A 77 -30.12 8.52 -2.27
C ALA A 77 -30.32 9.95 -2.81
N ALA A 78 -29.27 10.57 -3.37
CA ALA A 78 -29.39 11.88 -4.01
C ALA A 78 -30.32 11.83 -5.24
N GLU A 79 -30.19 10.82 -6.10
CA GLU A 79 -31.08 10.62 -7.25
C GLU A 79 -32.54 10.41 -6.82
N ASP A 80 -32.78 9.62 -5.77
CA ASP A 80 -34.13 9.34 -5.27
C ASP A 80 -34.80 10.62 -4.74
N LEU A 81 -34.05 11.47 -4.03
CA LEU A 81 -34.50 12.80 -3.61
C LEU A 81 -34.74 13.72 -4.82
N MET A 82 -33.82 13.77 -5.78
CA MET A 82 -33.93 14.64 -6.96
C MET A 82 -35.07 14.26 -7.90
N TYR A 83 -35.34 12.98 -8.10
CA TYR A 83 -36.37 12.50 -9.04
C TYR A 83 -37.69 12.11 -8.37
N ASP A 84 -37.74 12.23 -7.05
CA ASP A 84 -38.92 11.92 -6.25
C ASP A 84 -39.40 10.48 -6.45
N ARG A 85 -38.45 9.55 -6.67
CA ARG A 85 -38.76 8.15 -7.02
C ARG A 85 -39.54 7.44 -5.92
N ALA A 86 -39.16 7.67 -4.66
CA ALA A 86 -39.87 7.11 -3.51
C ALA A 86 -41.32 7.62 -3.45
N TYR A 87 -41.51 8.94 -3.63
CA TYR A 87 -42.83 9.56 -3.63
C TYR A 87 -43.72 9.09 -4.79
N ARG A 88 -43.14 8.89 -5.98
CA ARG A 88 -43.87 8.36 -7.15
C ARG A 88 -44.26 6.89 -6.97
N ALA A 89 -43.43 6.08 -6.30
CA ALA A 89 -43.75 4.70 -5.99
C ALA A 89 -44.94 4.60 -5.02
N GLU A 90 -44.95 5.40 -3.95
CA GLU A 90 -46.05 5.45 -2.97
C GLU A 90 -47.39 5.88 -3.60
N ARG A 91 -47.36 6.76 -4.60
CA ARG A 91 -48.56 7.13 -5.38
C ARG A 91 -49.10 6.00 -6.25
N ARG A 92 -48.24 5.13 -6.76
CA ARG A 92 -48.65 4.00 -7.63
C ARG A 92 -49.39 2.92 -6.86
N ASP A 93 -49.01 2.69 -5.60
CA ASP A 93 -49.57 1.63 -4.75
C ASP A 93 -50.86 2.06 -4.03
N GLY A 94 -51.48 3.16 -4.45
CA GLY A 94 -52.80 3.59 -3.96
C GLY A 94 -52.84 4.11 -2.52
N ARG A 95 -51.70 4.28 -1.85
CA ARG A 95 -51.59 4.83 -0.48
C ARG A 95 -51.42 6.36 -0.43
N ALA A 96 -51.60 7.05 -1.55
CA ALA A 96 -51.42 8.49 -1.62
C ALA A 96 -52.62 9.26 -1.05
N GLY A 97 -52.77 9.19 0.27
CA GLY A 97 -53.53 10.15 1.05
C GLY A 97 -52.62 11.29 1.51
N GLN A 98 -52.92 12.51 1.03
CA GLN A 98 -52.80 13.76 1.80
C GLN A 98 -51.43 14.32 2.24
N VAL A 99 -50.27 13.84 1.79
CA VAL A 99 -49.03 14.60 2.06
C VAL A 99 -48.87 15.74 1.03
N TYR A 100 -49.36 16.92 1.39
CA TYR A 100 -49.05 18.17 0.70
C TYR A 100 -47.60 18.55 0.98
N ARG A 101 -46.70 18.29 0.03
CA ARG A 101 -45.34 18.85 0.07
C ARG A 101 -45.37 20.32 -0.32
N THR A 102 -44.81 21.16 0.54
CA THR A 102 -44.59 22.56 0.23
C THR A 102 -43.37 22.74 -0.66
N SER A 103 -43.26 23.90 -1.32
CA SER A 103 -42.05 24.28 -2.05
C SER A 103 -40.81 24.33 -1.16
N LYS A 104 -41.00 24.60 0.14
CA LYS A 104 -39.94 24.60 1.14
C LYS A 104 -39.38 23.20 1.38
N ASP A 105 -40.26 22.21 1.59
CA ASP A 105 -39.85 20.80 1.78
C ASP A 105 -39.06 20.29 0.56
N ARG A 106 -39.50 20.69 -0.63
CA ARG A 106 -38.79 20.35 -1.88
C ARG A 106 -37.42 21.00 -1.97
N ALA A 107 -37.28 22.24 -1.51
CA ALA A 107 -35.99 22.93 -1.49
C ALA A 107 -35.01 22.26 -0.51
N GLU A 108 -35.50 21.80 0.64
CA GLU A 108 -34.72 21.06 1.65
C GLU A 108 -34.23 19.71 1.10
N GLU A 109 -35.07 18.97 0.37
CA GLU A 109 -34.66 17.72 -0.31
C GLU A 109 -33.61 17.95 -1.39
N MET A 110 -33.75 19.03 -2.17
CA MET A 110 -32.75 19.38 -3.17
C MET A 110 -31.44 19.87 -2.52
N ALA A 111 -31.50 20.50 -1.34
CA ALA A 111 -30.32 20.86 -0.56
C ALA A 111 -29.59 19.61 -0.03
N THR A 112 -30.32 18.66 0.54
CA THR A 112 -29.76 17.39 1.03
C THR A 112 -29.19 16.55 -0.12
N ALA A 113 -29.86 16.47 -1.26
CA ALA A 113 -29.33 15.80 -2.45
C ALA A 113 -28.00 16.42 -2.92
N ARG A 114 -27.90 17.76 -2.97
CA ARG A 114 -26.65 18.45 -3.31
C ARG A 114 -25.53 18.15 -2.31
N GLN A 115 -25.84 18.10 -1.03
CA GLN A 115 -24.87 17.75 0.01
C GLN A 115 -24.35 16.32 -0.17
N LEU A 116 -25.24 15.35 -0.45
CA LEU A 116 -24.85 13.96 -0.72
C LEU A 116 -23.95 13.83 -1.95
N LEU A 117 -24.23 14.57 -3.02
CA LEU A 117 -23.36 14.62 -4.21
C LEU A 117 -21.99 15.22 -3.88
N HIS A 118 -21.93 16.29 -3.09
CA HIS A 118 -20.67 16.85 -2.62
C HIS A 118 -19.86 15.87 -1.78
N MET A 119 -20.51 15.11 -0.88
CA MET A 119 -19.85 14.07 -0.08
C MET A 119 -19.36 12.90 -0.95
N GLN A 120 -20.13 12.51 -1.96
CA GLN A 120 -19.74 11.48 -2.91
C GLN A 120 -18.51 11.89 -3.75
N GLU A 121 -18.43 13.17 -4.11
CA GLU A 121 -17.31 13.71 -4.87
C GLU A 121 -16.06 13.91 -4.00
N SER A 122 -16.22 14.39 -2.76
CA SER A 122 -15.11 14.54 -1.82
C SER A 122 -14.49 13.18 -1.48
N THR A 123 -15.30 12.14 -1.26
CA THR A 123 -14.83 10.77 -1.05
C THR A 123 -14.12 10.21 -2.29
N ARG A 124 -14.61 10.49 -3.51
CA ARG A 124 -13.90 10.16 -4.77
C ARG A 124 -12.52 10.81 -4.82
N GLN A 125 -12.41 12.09 -4.47
CA GLN A 125 -11.15 12.82 -4.47
C GLN A 125 -10.17 12.30 -3.43
N LEU A 126 -10.64 11.98 -2.22
CA LEU A 126 -9.82 11.37 -1.17
C LEU A 126 -9.22 10.04 -1.63
N MET A 127 -10.04 9.16 -2.24
CA MET A 127 -9.55 7.89 -2.80
C MET A 127 -8.49 8.12 -3.90
N LYS A 128 -8.70 9.11 -4.78
CA LYS A 128 -7.75 9.45 -5.85
C LYS A 128 -6.42 9.96 -5.30
N LYS A 129 -6.45 10.85 -4.30
CA LYS A 129 -5.25 11.38 -3.63
C LYS A 129 -4.47 10.29 -2.88
N GLY A 130 -5.16 9.35 -2.23
CA GLY A 130 -4.52 8.20 -1.59
C GLY A 130 -3.74 7.33 -2.58
N ARG A 131 -4.27 7.14 -3.81
CA ARG A 131 -3.58 6.41 -4.87
C ARG A 131 -2.31 7.13 -5.32
N THR A 132 -2.37 8.44 -5.57
CA THR A 132 -1.21 9.22 -6.04
C THR A 132 -0.07 9.22 -5.01
N LEU A 133 -0.38 9.44 -3.73
CA LEU A 133 0.60 9.42 -2.63
C LEU A 133 1.33 8.06 -2.49
N ARG A 134 0.63 6.94 -2.71
CA ARG A 134 1.28 5.61 -2.71
C ARG A 134 2.22 5.43 -3.88
N THR A 135 1.82 5.82 -5.09
CA THR A 135 2.71 5.75 -6.26
C THR A 135 3.93 6.64 -6.11
N GLU A 136 3.77 7.82 -5.51
CA GLU A 136 4.88 8.75 -5.27
C GLU A 136 5.85 8.23 -4.21
N SER A 137 5.34 7.71 -3.08
CA SER A 137 6.20 7.09 -2.05
C SER A 137 6.93 5.85 -2.58
N PHE A 138 6.28 5.02 -3.40
CA PHE A 138 6.94 3.90 -4.07
C PHE A 138 8.07 4.37 -5.02
N ARG A 139 7.80 5.39 -5.85
CA ARG A 139 8.80 5.99 -6.73
C ARG A 139 9.98 6.60 -5.95
N ALA A 140 9.71 7.30 -4.86
CA ALA A 140 10.73 7.89 -3.99
C ALA A 140 11.62 6.80 -3.37
N ARG A 141 11.03 5.72 -2.84
CA ARG A 141 11.77 4.59 -2.26
C ARG A 141 12.63 3.87 -3.30
N LYS A 142 12.17 3.74 -4.55
CA LYS A 142 12.95 3.15 -5.64
C LYS A 142 14.14 4.03 -6.06
N LYS A 143 14.02 5.36 -5.96
CA LYS A 143 15.13 6.30 -6.19
C LYS A 143 16.18 6.24 -5.08
N TRP A 144 15.76 6.07 -3.82
CA TRP A 144 16.67 5.97 -2.67
C TRP A 144 17.51 4.67 -2.67
N ASN A 145 16.99 3.59 -3.25
CA ASN A 145 17.68 2.31 -3.33
C ASN A 145 18.57 2.16 -4.58
N ARG A 146 18.73 3.22 -5.39
CA ARG A 146 19.71 3.31 -6.48
C ARG A 146 20.91 4.10 -5.99
#